data_AF-A0A154QI63-F1
#
_entry.id   AF-A0A154QI63-F1
#
_cell.length_a   1.000
_cell.length_b   1.000
_cell.length_c   1.000
_cell.angle_alpha   90.00
_cell.angle_beta   90.00
_cell.angle_gamma   90.00
#
_symmetry.space_group_name_H-M   'P 1'
#
loop_
_entity.id
_entity.type
_entity.pdbx_description
1 polymer ?
#
loop_
_entity_poly.entity_id
_entity_poly.type
_entity_poly.pdbx_seq_one_letter_code
_entity_poly.pdbx_strand_id
1 'polypeptide(L)'
;MISLAHYIVLGAVLFCIAVAGLFINRKNVIVLLMSIELMLLAVNMNFVAFSRFLGDVSGQVFVFFILTVAAAEAAVGLAILVLLFRTRNTINIADINSMKG
;
A
#
# COMPACT_ATOMS: atom_id res chain seq x y z
N MET A 1 20.98 -20.63 6.84
CA MET A 1 20.50 -20.50 5.46
C MET A 1 19.16 -19.80 5.50
N ILE A 2 18.94 -18.76 4.69
CA ILE A 2 17.67 -17.99 4.72
C ILE A 2 16.60 -18.85 4.07
N SER A 3 15.59 -19.27 4.84
CA SER A 3 14.46 -20.09 4.33
C SER A 3 13.31 -19.21 3.86
N LEU A 4 12.40 -19.79 3.07
CA LEU A 4 11.14 -19.14 2.65
C LEU A 4 10.37 -18.54 3.84
N ALA A 5 10.37 -19.23 4.98
CA ALA A 5 9.69 -18.76 6.19
C ALA A 5 10.18 -17.38 6.65
N HIS A 6 11.47 -17.05 6.48
CA HIS A 6 12.01 -15.75 6.86
C HIS A 6 11.42 -14.63 6.00
N TYR A 7 11.28 -14.87 4.69
CA TYR A 7 10.66 -13.91 3.77
C TYR A 7 9.17 -13.72 4.05
N ILE A 8 8.44 -14.82 4.31
CA ILE A 8 7.01 -14.77 4.64
C ILE A 8 6.79 -14.00 5.95
N VAL A 9 7.59 -14.27 6.99
CA VAL A 9 7.50 -13.56 8.27
C VAL A 9 7.80 -12.08 8.09
N LEU A 10 8.84 -11.74 7.32
CA LEU A 10 9.15 -10.34 7.02
C LEU A 10 8.00 -9.64 6.27
N GLY A 11 7.45 -10.27 5.23
CA GLY A 11 6.30 -9.74 4.49
C GLY A 11 5.07 -9.57 5.38
N ALA A 12 4.79 -10.55 6.26
CA ALA A 12 3.69 -10.46 7.21
C ALA A 12 3.88 -9.31 8.22
N VAL A 13 5.10 -9.14 8.74
CA VAL A 13 5.42 -8.03 9.66
C VAL A 13 5.23 -6.68 8.95
N LEU A 14 5.76 -6.52 7.73
CA LEU A 14 5.58 -5.29 6.95
C LEU A 14 4.10 -5.00 6.67
N PHE A 15 3.33 -6.03 6.31
CA PHE A 15 1.89 -5.88 6.09
C PHE A 15 1.16 -5.46 7.37
N CYS A 16 1.46 -6.08 8.51
CA CYS A 16 0.88 -5.68 9.81
C CYS A 16 1.23 -4.24 10.20
N ILE A 17 2.47 -3.79 9.96
CA ILE A 17 2.88 -2.41 10.20
C ILE A 17 2.09 -1.44 9.31
N ALA A 18 1.92 -1.79 8.03
CA ALA A 18 1.17 -0.99 7.09
C ALA A 18 -0.30 -0.86 7.49
N VAL A 19 -0.94 -1.97 7.88
CA VAL A 19 -2.30 -1.98 8.42
C VAL A 19 -2.40 -1.15 9.71
N ALA A 20 -1.45 -1.29 10.63
CA ALA A 20 -1.42 -0.47 11.84
C ALA A 20 -1.29 1.03 11.51
N GLY A 21 -0.45 1.40 10.54
CA GLY A 21 -0.30 2.76 10.04
C GLY A 21 -1.62 3.35 9.53
N LEU A 22 -2.41 2.55 8.81
CA LEU A 22 -3.73 2.91 8.29
C LEU A 22 -4.72 3.26 9.42
N PHE A 23 -4.75 2.48 10.51
CA PHE A 23 -5.67 2.72 11.63
C PHE A 23 -5.24 3.86 12.55
N ILE A 24 -3.94 3.95 12.86
CA ILE A 24 -3.41 4.94 13.81
C ILE A 24 -3.49 6.35 13.22
N ASN A 25 -3.12 6.52 11.94
CA ASN A 25 -2.98 7.82 11.29
C ASN A 25 -4.11 8.14 10.30
N ARG A 26 -5.32 7.62 10.55
CA ARG A 26 -6.52 7.78 9.69
C ARG A 26 -6.93 9.21 9.34
N LYS A 27 -6.34 10.21 10.00
CA LYS A 27 -6.61 11.63 9.74
C LYS A 27 -5.83 12.16 8.55
N ASN A 28 -4.58 11.71 8.33
CA ASN A 28 -3.72 12.25 7.30
C ASN A 28 -3.80 11.40 6.02
N VAL A 29 -4.34 11.97 4.93
CA VAL A 29 -4.48 11.26 3.65
C VAL A 29 -3.13 10.76 3.12
N ILE A 30 -2.05 11.53 3.29
CA ILE A 30 -0.72 11.14 2.77
C ILE A 30 -0.23 9.87 3.45
N VAL A 31 -0.41 9.77 4.77
CA VAL A 31 0.01 8.59 5.54
C VAL A 31 -0.84 7.38 5.17
N LEU A 32 -2.12 7.59 4.87
CA LEU A 32 -3.00 6.54 4.34
C LEU A 32 -2.50 6.00 3.00
N LEU A 33 -2.20 6.88 2.03
CA LEU A 33 -1.65 6.47 0.73
C LEU A 33 -0.33 5.70 0.90
N MET A 34 0.60 6.22 1.72
CA MET A 34 1.86 5.53 2.00
C MET A 34 1.66 4.17 2.67
N SER A 35 0.66 4.03 3.55
CA SER A 35 0.33 2.75 4.18
C SER A 35 -0.19 1.74 3.15
N ILE A 36 -0.98 2.19 2.17
CA ILE A 36 -1.46 1.32 1.08
C ILE A 36 -0.31 0.86 0.19
N GLU A 37 0.59 1.76 -0.19
CA GLU A 37 1.80 1.42 -0.94
C GLU A 37 2.66 0.39 -0.20
N LEU A 38 2.82 0.54 1.12
CA LEU A 38 3.57 -0.40 1.94
C LEU A 38 2.89 -1.78 2.03
N MET A 39 1.55 -1.84 2.05
CA MET A 39 0.79 -3.10 1.97
C MET A 39 1.05 -3.81 0.62
N LEU A 40 0.97 -3.09 -0.50
CA LEU A 40 1.22 -3.65 -1.84
C LEU A 40 2.67 -4.13 -1.99
N LEU A 41 3.63 -3.39 -1.42
CA LEU A 41 5.04 -3.79 -1.41
C LEU A 41 5.26 -5.09 -0.61
N ALA A 42 4.64 -5.23 0.56
CA ALA A 42 4.74 -6.44 1.38
C ALA A 42 4.19 -7.68 0.65
N VAL A 43 3.06 -7.51 -0.04
CA VAL A 43 2.46 -8.57 -0.88
C VAL A 43 3.40 -8.94 -2.04
N ASN A 44 3.97 -7.94 -2.74
CA ASN A 44 4.94 -8.17 -3.82
C ASN A 44 6.17 -8.95 -3.35
N MET A 45 6.70 -8.62 -2.17
CA MET A 45 7.84 -9.33 -1.59
C MET A 45 7.54 -10.82 -1.39
N ASN A 46 6.34 -11.15 -0.91
CA ASN A 46 5.89 -12.54 -0.77
C ASN A 46 5.76 -13.24 -2.13
N PHE A 47 5.20 -12.59 -3.15
CA PHE A 47 5.11 -13.15 -4.50
C PHE A 47 6.49 -13.49 -5.09
N VAL A 48 7.48 -12.61 -4.94
CA VAL A 48 8.85 -12.88 -5.39
C VAL A 48 9.47 -14.05 -4.62
N ALA A 49 9.23 -14.13 -3.31
CA ALA A 49 9.74 -15.22 -2.48
C ALA A 49 9.15 -16.59 -2.89
N PHE A 50 7.83 -16.64 -3.15
CA PHE A 50 7.17 -17.86 -3.65
C PHE A 50 7.64 -18.21 -5.07
N SER A 51 7.75 -17.23 -5.97
CA SER A 51 8.28 -17.46 -7.32
C SER A 51 9.65 -18.12 -7.28
N ARG A 52 10.56 -17.62 -6.43
CA ARG A 52 11.90 -18.19 -6.28
C ARG A 52 11.90 -19.57 -5.63
N PHE A 53 11.02 -19.82 -4.67
CA PHE A 53 10.94 -21.11 -3.97
C PHE A 53 10.35 -22.22 -4.84
N LEU A 54 9.30 -21.91 -5.61
CA LEU A 54 8.65 -22.86 -6.51
C LEU A 54 9.38 -22.99 -7.86
N GLY A 55 10.27 -22.07 -8.20
CA GLY A 55 10.93 -22.01 -9.51
C GLY A 55 9.99 -21.59 -10.63
N ASP A 56 8.87 -20.93 -10.30
CA ASP A 56 7.83 -20.50 -11.24
C ASP A 56 7.90 -18.98 -11.46
N VAL A 57 7.98 -18.57 -12.72
CA VAL A 57 8.08 -17.15 -13.14
C VAL A 57 6.74 -16.42 -12.97
N SER A 58 5.62 -17.14 -12.85
CA SER A 58 4.28 -16.53 -12.74
C SER A 58 4.17 -15.54 -11.57
N GLY A 59 4.83 -15.83 -10.44
CA GLY A 59 4.84 -14.90 -9.29
C GLY A 59 5.56 -13.57 -9.59
N GLN A 60 6.62 -13.58 -10.40
CA GLN A 60 7.29 -12.35 -10.84
C GLN A 60 6.44 -11.57 -11.85
N VAL A 61 5.71 -12.27 -12.74
CA VAL A 61 4.78 -11.61 -13.67
C VAL A 61 3.68 -10.88 -12.92
N PHE A 62 3.09 -11.51 -11.88
CA PHE A 62 2.09 -10.86 -11.03
C PHE A 62 2.63 -9.60 -10.33
N VAL A 63 3.89 -9.60 -9.89
CA VAL A 63 4.51 -8.43 -9.26
C VAL A 63 4.53 -7.22 -10.20
N PHE A 64 4.82 -7.42 -11.49
CA PHE A 64 4.77 -6.32 -12.47
C PHE A 64 3.36 -5.74 -12.65
N PHE A 65 2.33 -6.58 -12.64
CA PHE A 65 0.95 -6.10 -12.67
C PHE A 65 0.61 -5.30 -11.42
N ILE A 66 0.97 -5.79 -10.22
CA ILE A 66 0.72 -5.09 -8.97
C ILE A 66 1.45 -3.75 -8.93
N LEU A 67 2.72 -3.69 -9.37
CA LEU A 67 3.47 -2.42 -9.44
C LEU A 67 2.84 -1.41 -10.40
N THR A 68 2.26 -1.87 -11.50
CA THR A 68 1.54 -1.00 -12.45
C THR A 68 0.24 -0.47 -11.85
N VAL A 69 -0.50 -1.31 -11.13
CA VAL A 69 -1.70 -0.90 -10.40
C VAL A 69 -1.35 0.08 -9.28
N ALA A 70 -0.30 -0.18 -8.51
CA ALA A 70 0.19 0.72 -7.46
C ALA A 70 0.56 2.09 -8.03
N ALA A 71 1.29 2.13 -9.15
CA ALA A 71 1.63 3.38 -9.82
C ALA A 71 0.38 4.17 -10.28
N ALA A 72 -0.61 3.48 -10.83
CA ALA A 72 -1.87 4.09 -11.23
C ALA A 72 -2.68 4.61 -10.03
N GLU A 73 -2.76 3.82 -8.95
CA GLU A 73 -3.41 4.19 -7.70
C GLU A 73 -2.76 5.43 -7.08
N ALA A 74 -1.43 5.45 -6.92
CA ALA A 74 -0.69 6.58 -6.36
C ALA A 74 -0.91 7.87 -7.16
N ALA A 75 -0.92 7.78 -8.49
CA ALA A 75 -1.18 8.93 -9.36
C ALA A 75 -2.59 9.49 -9.16
N VAL A 76 -3.61 8.62 -9.12
CA VAL A 76 -5.01 9.03 -8.89
C VAL A 76 -5.21 9.56 -7.47
N GLY A 77 -4.69 8.86 -6.46
CA GLY A 77 -4.80 9.23 -5.06
C GLY A 77 -4.16 10.59 -4.76
N LEU A 78 -2.96 10.84 -5.31
CA LEU A 78 -2.30 12.13 -5.17
C LEU A 78 -3.02 13.24 -5.94
N ALA A 79 -3.54 12.97 -7.14
CA ALA A 79 -4.32 13.95 -7.90
C ALA A 79 -5.58 14.40 -7.13
N ILE A 80 -6.31 13.46 -6.53
CA ILE A 80 -7.46 13.76 -5.67
C ILE A 80 -7.02 14.57 -4.45
N LEU A 81 -5.92 14.19 -3.81
CA LEU A 81 -5.38 14.89 -2.64
C LEU A 81 -5.03 16.35 -2.97
N VAL A 82 -4.36 16.60 -4.08
CA VAL A 82 -3.99 17.96 -4.53
C VAL A 82 -5.24 18.79 -4.79
N LEU A 83 -6.25 18.23 -5.43
CA LEU A 83 -7.53 18.92 -5.68
C LEU A 83 -8.23 19.27 -4.37
N LEU A 84 -8.32 18.32 -3.43
CA LEU A 84 -8.90 18.55 -2.11
C LEU A 84 -8.15 19.61 -1.31
N PHE A 85 -6.82 19.55 -1.32
CA PHE A 85 -5.98 20.53 -0.64
C PHE A 85 -6.17 21.94 -1.22
N ARG A 86 -6.31 22.06 -2.54
CA ARG A 86 -6.59 23.35 -3.20
C ARG A 86 -7.93 23.96 -2.78
N THR A 87 -8.94 23.14 -2.50
CA THR A 87 -10.27 23.62 -2.09
C THR A 87 -10.38 23.87 -0.59
N ARG A 88 -9.70 23.06 0.24
CA ARG A 88 -9.92 23.03 1.70
C ARG A 88 -8.71 23.47 2.53
N ASN A 89 -7.53 23.65 1.93
CA ASN A 89 -6.25 23.94 2.60
C ASN A 89 -5.89 22.97 3.75
N THR A 90 -6.46 21.77 3.77
CA THR A 90 -6.22 20.74 4.79
C THR A 90 -6.09 19.38 4.13
N ILE A 91 -5.21 18.55 4.69
CA ILE A 91 -5.03 17.13 4.34
C ILE A 91 -5.74 16.19 5.34
N ASN A 92 -6.54 16.76 6.24
CA ASN A 92 -7.23 16.02 7.28
C ASN A 92 -8.59 15.50 6.79
N ILE A 93 -8.76 14.18 6.78
CA ILE A 93 -10.00 13.50 6.35
C ILE A 93 -11.19 13.83 7.26
N ALA A 94 -10.93 14.11 8.54
CA ALA A 94 -12.01 14.41 9.50
C ALA A 94 -12.79 15.69 9.16
N ASP A 95 -12.22 16.57 8.34
CA ASP A 95 -12.84 17.82 7.93
C ASP A 95 -13.75 17.63 6.69
N ILE A 96 -13.75 16.43 6.09
CA ILE A 96 -14.56 16.03 4.92
C ILE A 96 -15.86 15.35 5.39
N ASN A 97 -16.67 16.05 6.17
CA ASN A 97 -17.91 15.52 6.75
C ASN A 97 -19.19 16.22 6.22
N SER A 98 -19.18 16.69 4.96
CA SER A 98 -20.28 17.52 4.44
C SER A 98 -21.55 16.75 4.06
N MET A 99 -21.47 15.42 3.87
CA MET A 99 -22.65 14.58 3.65
C MET A 99 -22.95 13.79 4.92
N LYS A 100 -24.03 14.17 5.60
CA LYS A 100 -24.64 13.42 6.69
C LYS A 100 -26.07 13.12 6.27
N GLY A 101 -26.37 11.83 6.14
CA GLY A 101 -27.75 11.32 6.03
C GLY A 101 -28.33 11.14 7.42
#